data_AF-A0A355QEV8-F1
#
_entry.id   AF-A0A355QEV8-F1
#
_cell.length_a   1.000
_cell.length_b   1.000
_cell.length_c   1.000
_cell.angle_alpha   90.00
_cell.angle_beta   90.00
_cell.angle_gamma   90.00
#
_symmetry.space_group_name_H-M   'P 1'
#
loop_
_entity.id
_entity.type
_entity.pdbx_description
1 polymer ?
#
loop_
_entity_poly.entity_id
_entity_poly.type
_entity_poly.pdbx_seq_one_letter_code
_entity_poly.pdbx_strand_id
1 'polypeptide(L)'
;REGIHLRAMGQRDPTTEWQREGFDLFGQLTDLIGADFLRYVMRIQVAITEEDGGVPDDMQTSGPEGPVGGAAAVAAAAGAPATVTEEPPGPVQKVNTGWDATPRNAPCPCDSGRKFKHCHGR
;
A
#
# COMPACT_ATOMS: atom_id res chain seq x y z
N ARG A 1 5.70 -15.32 -28.46
CA ARG A 1 6.60 -15.38 -29.64
C ARG A 1 7.11 -16.80 -29.87
N GLU A 2 7.24 -17.62 -28.83
CA GLU A 2 7.42 -19.07 -28.97
C GLU A 2 6.05 -19.71 -29.28
N GLY A 3 5.96 -20.52 -30.34
CA GLY A 3 4.73 -21.21 -30.78
C GLY A 3 4.22 -20.85 -32.19
N ILE A 4 4.53 -19.65 -32.71
CA ILE A 4 4.13 -19.21 -34.07
C ILE A 4 4.81 -20.02 -35.19
N HIS A 5 5.95 -20.65 -34.91
CA HIS A 5 6.68 -21.43 -35.90
C HIS A 5 6.00 -22.77 -36.23
N LEU A 6 5.18 -23.32 -35.34
CA LEU A 6 4.42 -24.55 -35.61
C LEU A 6 3.21 -24.30 -36.53
N ARG A 7 2.73 -23.05 -36.63
CA ARG A 7 1.67 -22.63 -37.55
C ARG A 7 2.18 -22.27 -38.95
N ALA A 8 3.50 -22.07 -39.11
CA ALA A 8 4.14 -21.85 -40.41
C ALA A 8 4.10 -23.09 -41.34
N MET A 9 3.74 -24.27 -40.82
CA MET A 9 3.55 -25.47 -41.64
C MET A 9 2.36 -25.36 -42.63
N GLY A 10 1.49 -24.35 -42.48
CA GLY A 10 0.32 -24.14 -43.35
C GLY A 10 0.55 -23.29 -44.61
N GLN A 11 1.80 -23.02 -45.00
CA GLN A 11 2.16 -22.10 -46.11
C GLN A 11 1.64 -20.65 -45.97
N ARG A 12 1.05 -20.28 -44.83
CA ARG A 12 0.71 -18.89 -44.50
C ARG A 12 1.87 -18.24 -43.79
N ASP A 13 2.07 -16.95 -44.07
CA ASP A 13 3.13 -16.18 -43.44
C ASP A 13 2.88 -16.07 -41.92
N PRO A 14 3.78 -16.62 -41.08
CA PRO A 14 3.60 -16.64 -39.63
C PRO A 14 3.56 -15.24 -39.02
N THR A 15 4.14 -14.23 -39.68
CA THR A 15 4.13 -12.85 -39.18
C THR A 15 2.75 -12.22 -39.33
N THR A 16 2.05 -12.51 -40.42
CA THR A 16 0.71 -11.99 -40.69
C THR A 16 -0.32 -12.60 -39.74
N GLU A 17 -0.25 -13.90 -39.46
CA GLU A 17 -1.15 -14.56 -38.49
C GLU A 17 -0.92 -14.03 -37.06
N TRP A 18 0.35 -13.81 -36.68
CA TRP A 18 0.65 -13.20 -35.38
C TRP A 18 0.09 -11.79 -35.25
N GLN A 19 0.19 -10.98 -36.31
CA GLN A 19 -0.37 -9.64 -36.31
C GLN A 19 -1.91 -9.65 -36.23
N ARG A 20 -2.57 -10.56 -36.94
CA ARG A 20 -4.03 -10.73 -36.89
C ARG A 20 -4.50 -11.15 -35.50
N GLU A 21 -3.93 -12.23 -34.95
CA GLU A 21 -4.26 -12.70 -33.60
C GLU A 21 -3.95 -11.62 -32.53
N GLY A 22 -2.83 -10.91 -32.69
CA GLY A 22 -2.46 -9.81 -31.81
C GLY A 22 -3.46 -8.65 -31.87
N PHE A 23 -3.93 -8.30 -33.07
CA PHE A 23 -4.93 -7.26 -33.27
C PHE A 23 -6.29 -7.65 -32.66
N ASP A 24 -6.72 -8.90 -32.85
CA ASP A 24 -7.98 -9.40 -32.30
C ASP A 24 -7.98 -9.35 -30.76
N LEU A 25 -6.88 -9.77 -30.12
CA LEU A 25 -6.74 -9.71 -28.66
C LEU A 25 -6.66 -8.26 -28.14
N PHE A 26 -6.00 -7.38 -28.89
CA PHE A 26 -5.92 -5.96 -28.55
C PHE A 26 -7.30 -5.28 -28.67
N GLY A 27 -8.10 -5.64 -29.67
CA GLY A 27 -9.49 -5.19 -29.81
C GLY A 27 -10.31 -5.56 -28.59
N GLN A 28 -10.26 -6.84 -28.17
CA GLN A 28 -10.96 -7.31 -26.97
C GLN A 28 -10.52 -6.57 -25.70
N LEU A 29 -9.21 -6.33 -25.53
CA LEU A 29 -8.70 -5.55 -24.41
C LEU A 29 -9.24 -4.12 -24.42
N THR A 30 -9.31 -3.49 -25.59
CA THR A 30 -9.79 -2.12 -25.74
C THR A 30 -11.28 -2.01 -25.37
N ASP A 31 -12.09 -2.98 -25.80
CA ASP A 31 -13.51 -3.05 -25.44
C ASP A 31 -13.72 -3.20 -23.92
N LEU A 32 -12.90 -4.04 -23.27
CA LEU A 32 -12.92 -4.21 -21.83
C LEU A 32 -12.56 -2.91 -21.08
N ILE A 33 -11.52 -2.21 -21.53
CA ILE A 33 -11.12 -0.91 -20.95
C ILE A 33 -12.27 0.11 -21.07
N GLY A 34 -12.94 0.17 -22.22
CA GLY A 34 -14.08 1.06 -22.41
C GLY A 34 -15.23 0.76 -21.46
N ALA A 35 -15.58 -0.52 -21.29
CA ALA A 35 -16.61 -0.95 -20.35
C ALA A 35 -16.25 -0.64 -18.89
N ASP A 36 -14.99 -0.85 -18.51
CA ASP A 36 -14.51 -0.55 -17.16
C ASP A 36 -14.47 0.96 -16.89
N PHE A 37 -14.03 1.77 -17.85
CA PHE A 37 -14.05 3.23 -17.72
C PHE A 37 -15.47 3.74 -17.41
N LEU A 38 -16.47 3.29 -18.19
CA LEU A 38 -17.87 3.65 -17.94
C LEU A 38 -18.35 3.16 -16.57
N ARG A 39 -17.99 1.94 -16.17
CA ARG A 39 -18.30 1.40 -14.84
C ARG A 39 -17.71 2.27 -13.71
N TYR A 40 -16.47 2.70 -13.85
CA TYR A 40 -15.80 3.56 -12.85
C TYR A 40 -16.46 4.93 -12.76
N VAL A 41 -16.72 5.58 -13.90
CA VAL A 41 -17.37 6.89 -13.95
C VAL A 41 -18.78 6.82 -13.36
N MET A 42 -19.57 5.80 -13.69
CA MET A 42 -20.94 5.66 -13.18
C MET A 42 -21.02 5.24 -11.71
N ARG A 43 -19.92 4.72 -11.13
CA ARG A 43 -19.86 4.27 -9.73
C ARG A 43 -19.06 5.22 -8.83
N ILE A 44 -18.60 6.36 -9.34
CA ILE A 44 -17.86 7.33 -8.53
C ILE A 44 -18.80 7.93 -7.47
N GLN A 45 -18.49 7.70 -6.20
CA GLN A 45 -19.12 8.40 -5.09
C GLN A 45 -18.16 9.48 -4.64
N VAL A 46 -18.49 10.73 -4.94
CA VAL A 46 -17.72 11.88 -4.46
C VAL A 46 -18.20 12.18 -3.04
N ALA A 47 -17.41 11.76 -2.05
CA ALA A 47 -17.55 12.29 -0.70
C ALA A 47 -17.03 13.73 -0.73
N ILE A 48 -17.96 14.69 -0.81
CA ILE A 48 -17.67 16.05 -0.37
C ILE A 48 -17.48 15.98 1.14
N THR A 49 -16.22 16.02 1.57
CA THR A 49 -15.91 16.29 2.98
C THR A 49 -16.26 17.74 3.20
N GLU A 50 -17.54 18.01 3.51
CA GLU A 50 -17.85 19.20 4.27
C GLU A 50 -17.13 19.00 5.60
N GLU A 51 -16.17 19.87 5.89
CA GLU A 51 -15.56 19.95 7.20
C GLU A 51 -16.66 20.41 8.16
N ASP A 52 -17.49 19.45 8.60
CA ASP A 52 -18.41 19.62 9.71
C ASP A 52 -17.54 19.94 10.93
N GLY A 53 -17.41 21.23 11.20
CA GLY A 53 -16.97 21.79 12.47
C GLY A 53 -17.94 21.47 13.59
N GLY A 54 -18.34 20.21 13.73
CA GLY A 54 -19.11 19.70 14.85
C GLY A 54 -18.18 19.49 16.03
N VAL A 55 -17.86 20.56 16.74
CA VAL A 55 -17.46 20.45 18.14
C VAL A 55 -18.62 19.74 18.85
N PRO A 56 -18.41 18.56 19.48
CA PRO A 56 -19.47 17.97 20.28
C PRO A 56 -19.73 18.88 21.49
N ASP A 57 -20.88 19.56 21.50
CA ASP A 57 -21.34 20.48 22.57
C ASP A 57 -21.71 19.75 23.87
N ASP A 58 -21.52 18.43 23.96
CA ASP A 58 -21.90 17.69 25.16
C ASP A 58 -20.96 16.50 25.41
N MET A 59 -19.68 16.81 25.65
CA MET A 59 -18.77 15.85 26.27
C MET A 59 -18.99 15.88 27.79
N GLN A 60 -20.02 15.19 28.27
CA GLN A 60 -20.17 14.93 29.71
C GLN A 60 -19.12 13.92 30.17
N THR A 61 -18.07 14.42 30.82
CA THR A 61 -17.09 13.57 31.47
C THR A 61 -17.67 13.07 32.79
N SER A 62 -17.99 11.77 32.87
CA SER A 62 -18.39 11.13 34.15
C SER A 62 -17.15 10.91 35.03
N GLY A 63 -16.48 11.99 35.43
CA GLY A 63 -15.39 11.97 36.41
C GLY A 63 -15.96 12.16 37.82
N PRO A 64 -15.46 11.46 38.85
CA PRO A 64 -15.85 11.76 40.22
C PRO A 64 -15.41 13.18 40.58
N GLU A 65 -16.38 14.06 40.79
CA GLU A 65 -16.22 15.44 41.27
C GLU A 65 -15.79 15.40 42.75
N GLY A 66 -14.55 15.01 43.02
CA GLY A 66 -14.01 14.97 44.37
C GLY A 66 -12.67 14.26 44.46
N PRO A 67 -11.80 14.63 45.41
CA PRO A 67 -10.51 13.98 45.58
C PRO A 67 -10.74 12.52 45.96
N VAL A 68 -10.55 11.61 45.00
CA VAL A 68 -10.53 10.18 45.26
C VAL A 68 -9.45 9.89 46.29
N GLY A 69 -9.85 9.45 47.48
CA GLY A 69 -8.99 9.20 48.64
C GLY A 69 -7.88 8.15 48.42
N GLY A 70 -7.78 7.59 47.21
CA GLY A 70 -6.67 6.74 46.78
C GLY A 70 -5.44 7.51 46.28
N ALA A 71 -5.55 8.78 45.88
CA ALA A 71 -4.44 9.52 45.29
C ALA A 71 -3.22 9.68 46.23
N ALA A 72 -3.47 9.81 47.54
CA ALA A 72 -2.42 9.85 48.55
C ALA A 72 -1.72 8.49 48.76
N ALA A 73 -2.45 7.38 48.57
CA ALA A 73 -1.89 6.04 48.72
C ALA A 73 -1.06 5.61 47.49
N VAL A 74 -1.39 6.08 46.28
CA VAL A 74 -0.56 5.82 45.08
C VAL A 74 0.68 6.71 45.04
N ALA A 75 0.59 7.96 45.54
CA ALA A 75 1.73 8.88 45.61
C ALA A 75 2.83 8.43 46.60
N ALA A 76 2.48 7.63 47.61
CA ALA A 76 3.46 7.09 48.57
C ALA A 76 4.12 5.77 48.11
N ALA A 77 3.58 5.09 47.10
CA ALA A 77 4.10 3.81 46.60
C ALA A 77 4.86 3.93 45.26
N ALA A 78 4.66 5.00 44.49
CA ALA A 78 5.35 5.23 43.22
C ALA A 78 6.51 6.22 43.39
N GLY A 79 7.59 5.74 44.03
CA GLY A 79 8.90 6.35 43.85
C GLY A 79 9.27 6.36 42.37
N ALA A 80 9.37 7.57 41.82
CA ALA A 80 9.80 7.93 40.46
C ALA A 80 8.93 7.42 39.29
N PRO A 81 8.11 8.28 38.64
CA PRO A 81 7.55 7.94 37.34
C PRO A 81 8.65 7.96 36.28
N ALA A 82 8.85 6.82 35.63
CA ALA A 82 9.63 6.72 34.40
C ALA A 82 9.02 7.63 33.33
N THR A 83 9.83 8.56 32.84
CA THR A 83 9.50 9.40 31.69
C THR A 83 9.44 8.52 30.44
N VAL A 84 8.24 8.33 29.89
CA VAL A 84 8.12 7.93 28.48
C VAL A 84 8.23 9.20 27.67
N THR A 85 9.42 9.46 27.16
CA THR A 85 9.65 10.47 26.13
C THR A 85 9.05 9.95 24.84
N GLU A 86 7.99 10.60 24.34
CA GLU A 86 7.53 10.39 22.97
C GLU A 86 8.56 11.04 22.03
N GLU A 87 9.31 10.21 21.32
CA GLU A 87 10.31 10.63 20.35
C GLU A 87 9.60 11.07 19.05
N PRO A 88 9.95 12.22 18.46
CA PRO A 88 9.35 12.68 17.21
C PRO A 88 9.63 11.67 16.08
N PRO A 89 8.82 11.64 15.00
CA PRO A 89 9.07 10.73 13.89
C PRO A 89 10.49 10.97 13.35
N GLY A 90 11.35 9.98 13.60
CA GLY A 90 12.73 9.98 13.16
C GLY A 90 12.81 10.08 11.63
N PRO A 91 13.90 10.65 11.09
CA PRO A 91 14.04 10.89 9.67
C PRO A 91 13.98 9.56 8.91
N VAL A 92 13.05 9.46 7.97
CA VAL A 92 13.00 8.40 6.95
C VAL A 92 14.39 8.24 6.34
N GLN A 93 15.05 7.14 6.68
CA GLN A 93 16.35 6.80 6.12
C GLN A 93 16.16 6.53 4.63
N LYS A 94 16.90 7.31 3.82
CA LYS A 94 16.92 7.23 2.36
C LYS A 94 17.23 5.79 1.95
N VAL A 95 16.35 5.20 1.14
CA VAL A 95 16.67 3.97 0.41
C VAL A 95 17.94 4.23 -0.42
N ASN A 96 18.93 3.34 -0.29
CA ASN A 96 20.15 3.42 -1.07
C ASN A 96 19.79 3.27 -2.55
N THR A 97 19.88 4.39 -3.28
CA THR A 97 19.48 4.56 -4.69
C THR A 97 20.20 3.66 -5.70
N GLY A 98 21.14 2.83 -5.24
CA GLY A 98 21.78 1.81 -6.07
C GLY A 98 20.98 0.53 -6.21
N TRP A 99 20.09 0.19 -5.25
CA TRP A 99 19.51 -1.16 -5.14
C TRP A 99 17.99 -1.20 -5.32
N ASP A 100 17.37 -0.08 -5.71
CA ASP A 100 15.91 0.07 -5.89
C ASP A 100 15.33 -0.87 -6.96
N ALA A 101 16.13 -1.26 -7.94
CA ALA A 101 15.75 -2.23 -8.97
C ALA A 101 15.81 -3.69 -8.49
N THR A 102 16.27 -3.94 -7.26
CA THR A 102 16.37 -5.31 -6.72
C THR A 102 14.98 -5.81 -6.33
N PRO A 103 14.45 -6.87 -6.97
CA PRO A 103 13.10 -7.33 -6.69
C PRO A 103 13.00 -7.87 -5.26
N ARG A 104 11.90 -7.58 -4.57
CA ARG A 104 11.70 -7.86 -3.13
C ARG A 104 12.02 -9.29 -2.69
N ASN A 105 11.89 -10.28 -3.56
CA ASN A 105 12.14 -11.70 -3.25
C ASN A 105 13.49 -12.24 -3.75
N ALA A 106 14.30 -11.46 -4.48
CA ALA A 106 15.64 -11.87 -4.91
C ALA A 106 16.60 -12.02 -3.73
N PRO A 107 17.69 -12.79 -3.88
CA PRO A 107 18.79 -12.77 -2.92
C PRO A 107 19.29 -11.35 -2.73
N CYS A 108 19.51 -10.95 -1.49
CA CYS A 108 19.95 -9.59 -1.18
C CYS A 108 21.40 -9.40 -1.67
N PRO A 109 21.70 -8.32 -2.43
CA PRO A 109 23.03 -8.05 -3.00
C PRO A 109 24.10 -7.68 -1.97
N CYS A 110 23.82 -7.84 -0.67
CA CYS A 110 24.79 -7.74 0.43
C CYS A 110 25.38 -9.11 0.81
N ASP A 111 25.20 -10.14 -0.03
CA ASP A 111 25.66 -11.52 0.13
C ASP A 111 25.20 -12.22 1.43
N SER A 112 24.18 -11.69 2.09
CA SER A 112 23.65 -12.25 3.35
C SER A 112 22.87 -13.56 3.20
N GLY A 113 22.71 -14.07 1.97
CA GLY A 113 21.94 -15.27 1.63
C GLY A 113 20.42 -15.17 1.88
N ARG A 114 19.93 -14.05 2.42
CA ARG A 114 18.51 -13.80 2.72
C ARG A 114 17.83 -13.07 1.56
N LYS A 115 16.51 -13.25 1.42
CA LYS A 115 15.73 -12.49 0.43
C LYS A 115 15.75 -10.99 0.75
N PHE A 116 15.74 -10.14 -0.27
CA PHE A 116 15.88 -8.67 -0.14
C PHE A 116 14.91 -8.06 0.87
N LYS A 117 13.63 -8.45 0.83
CA LYS A 117 12.60 -8.01 1.80
C LYS A 117 12.87 -8.35 3.27
N HIS A 118 13.71 -9.36 3.52
CA HIS A 118 14.07 -9.79 4.88
C HIS A 118 15.44 -9.26 5.32
N CYS A 119 16.11 -8.46 4.49
CA CYS A 119 17.41 -7.88 4.79
C CYS A 119 17.39 -6.35 4.66
N HIS A 120 17.42 -5.81 3.44
CA HIS A 120 17.51 -4.36 3.17
C HIS A 120 16.23 -3.73 2.60
N GLY A 121 15.18 -4.53 2.34
CA GLY A 121 13.90 -4.07 1.78
C GLY A 121 12.78 -3.88 2.80
N ARG A 122 13.08 -3.41 4.02
CA ARG A 122 12.06 -2.97 4.98
C ARG A 122 11.46 -1.64 4.54
#